data_AF-A0A061LW68-F1
#
_entry.id   AF-A0A061LW68-F1
#
_cell.length_a   1.000
_cell.length_b   1.000
_cell.length_c   1.000
_cell.angle_alpha   90.00
_cell.angle_beta   90.00
_cell.angle_gamma   90.00
#
_symmetry.space_group_name_H-M   'P 1'
#
loop_
_entity.id
_entity.type
_entity.pdbx_description
1 polymer ?
#
loop_
_entity_poly.entity_id
_entity_poly.type
_entity_poly.pdbx_seq_one_letter_code
_entity_poly.pdbx_strand_id
1 'polypeptide(L)'
;MSTDTPQGEQTERVESQGSETVETVATIMVEVRDTAGAAASREQVEQMIRSRLDRAGIELPDSEVADLAVQLVEGDEPAQA
;
A
#
# COMPACT_ATOMS: atom_id res chain seq x y z
N MET A 1 -45.20 -5.41 23.00
CA MET A 1 -44.71 -5.46 21.59
C MET A 1 -44.37 -4.05 21.19
N SER A 2 -43.08 -3.80 20.95
CA SER A 2 -42.52 -2.90 19.93
C SER A 2 -41.01 -2.97 20.09
N THR A 3 -40.41 -3.81 19.26
CA THR A 3 -39.00 -3.78 18.89
C THR A 3 -38.79 -2.57 17.99
N ASP A 4 -37.87 -1.68 18.33
CA ASP A 4 -37.29 -0.76 17.36
C ASP A 4 -35.76 -0.80 17.50
N THR A 5 -35.14 -1.25 16.42
CA THR A 5 -33.73 -1.64 16.30
C THR A 5 -32.92 -0.42 15.87
N PRO A 6 -31.84 -0.02 16.55
CA PRO A 6 -30.89 0.93 15.95
C PRO A 6 -30.07 0.20 14.89
N GLN A 7 -30.45 0.33 13.62
CA GLN A 7 -29.70 -0.19 12.48
C GLN A 7 -29.20 0.99 11.65
N GLY A 8 -28.04 1.54 12.03
CA GLY A 8 -27.46 2.72 11.36
C GLY A 8 -25.94 2.90 11.45
N GLU A 9 -25.18 1.95 12.00
CA GLU A 9 -23.73 2.17 12.28
C GLU A 9 -22.78 1.19 11.55
N GLN A 10 -23.23 0.46 10.53
CA GLN A 10 -22.41 -0.58 9.90
C GLN A 10 -21.71 -0.21 8.59
N THR A 11 -21.91 1.02 8.07
CA THR A 11 -21.27 1.43 6.80
C THR A 11 -19.92 2.13 6.97
N GLU A 12 -19.65 2.80 8.09
CA GLU A 12 -18.40 3.56 8.29
C GLU A 12 -17.14 2.71 8.58
N ARG A 13 -17.30 1.44 8.99
CA ARG A 13 -16.14 0.60 9.35
C ARG A 13 -15.36 0.04 8.17
N VAL A 14 -16.00 -0.13 7.01
CA VAL A 14 -15.36 -0.75 5.84
C VAL A 14 -14.45 0.27 5.13
N GLU A 15 -14.85 1.53 5.08
CA GLU A 15 -14.06 2.62 4.48
C GLU A 15 -12.81 2.95 5.30
N SER A 16 -12.91 2.83 6.63
CA SER A 16 -11.79 3.08 7.55
C SER A 16 -10.64 2.07 7.37
N GLN A 17 -10.94 0.80 7.10
CA GLN A 17 -9.93 -0.25 6.90
C GLN A 17 -9.18 -0.11 5.58
N GLY A 18 -9.86 0.33 4.52
CA GLY A 18 -9.22 0.63 3.24
C GLY A 18 -8.25 1.80 3.34
N SER A 19 -8.63 2.86 4.07
CA SER A 19 -7.77 4.04 4.26
C SER A 19 -6.51 3.72 5.06
N GLU A 20 -6.62 2.91 6.12
CA GLU A 20 -5.47 2.50 6.95
C GLU A 20 -4.49 1.60 6.16
N THR A 21 -5.02 0.72 5.30
CA THR A 21 -4.20 -0.14 4.44
C THR A 21 -3.42 0.70 3.42
N VAL A 22 -4.09 1.66 2.77
CA VAL A 22 -3.44 2.55 1.79
C VAL A 22 -2.36 3.42 2.46
N GLU A 23 -2.62 3.96 3.65
CA GLU A 23 -1.62 4.72 4.42
C GLU A 23 -0.40 3.87 4.78
N THR A 24 -0.63 2.61 5.17
CA THR A 24 0.44 1.67 5.48
C THR A 24 1.27 1.33 4.24
N VAL A 25 0.64 1.07 3.09
CA VAL A 25 1.34 0.83 1.82
C VAL A 25 2.16 2.05 1.41
N ALA A 26 1.59 3.26 1.50
CA ALA A 26 2.30 4.49 1.20
C ALA A 26 3.54 4.69 2.10
N THR A 27 3.39 4.39 3.40
CA THR A 27 4.51 4.42 4.36
C THR A 27 5.61 3.44 3.95
N ILE A 28 5.23 2.19 3.64
CA ILE A 28 6.16 1.16 3.17
C ILE A 28 6.94 1.62 1.93
N MET A 29 6.27 2.24 0.95
CA MET A 29 6.93 2.75 -0.25
C MET A 29 8.00 3.80 0.08
N VAL A 30 7.71 4.74 0.98
CA VAL A 30 8.68 5.76 1.41
C VAL A 30 9.87 5.12 2.11
N GLU A 31 9.65 4.16 3.00
CA GLU A 31 10.72 3.44 3.69
C GLU A 31 11.59 2.62 2.72
N VAL A 32 10.97 1.95 1.75
CA VAL A 32 11.70 1.19 0.73
C VAL A 32 12.54 2.15 -0.11
N ARG A 33 11.99 3.27 -0.55
CA ARG A 33 12.72 4.30 -1.30
C ARG A 33 13.95 4.81 -0.56
N ASP A 34 13.78 5.12 0.73
CA ASP A 34 14.86 5.62 1.60
C ASP A 34 15.93 4.55 1.86
N THR A 35 15.51 3.29 2.06
CA THR A 35 16.44 2.18 2.32
C THR A 35 17.19 1.72 1.06
N ALA A 36 16.49 1.61 -0.07
CA ALA A 36 17.03 1.07 -1.32
C ALA A 36 17.99 2.08 -1.98
N GLY A 37 17.65 3.37 -1.91
CA GLY A 37 18.39 4.44 -2.58
C GLY A 37 18.30 4.38 -4.11
N ALA A 38 18.91 5.35 -4.79
CA ALA A 38 18.77 5.54 -6.24
C ALA A 38 19.44 4.48 -7.12
N ALA A 39 20.23 3.56 -6.54
CA ALA A 39 20.99 2.54 -7.29
C ALA A 39 20.42 1.12 -7.15
N ALA A 40 19.32 0.95 -6.40
CA ALA A 40 18.71 -0.37 -6.23
C ALA A 40 18.05 -0.86 -7.52
N SER A 41 18.18 -2.15 -7.81
CA SER A 41 17.47 -2.76 -8.92
C SER A 41 15.99 -2.94 -8.58
N ARG A 42 15.14 -2.96 -9.61
CA ARG A 42 13.71 -3.26 -9.49
C ARG A 42 13.46 -4.53 -8.67
N GLU A 43 14.18 -5.60 -8.96
CA GLU A 43 14.02 -6.88 -8.28
C GLU A 43 14.36 -6.78 -6.77
N GLN A 44 15.37 -5.98 -6.40
CA GLN A 44 15.68 -5.70 -5.00
C GLN A 44 14.56 -4.91 -4.31
N VAL A 45 14.02 -3.89 -4.99
CA VAL A 45 12.90 -3.08 -4.50
C VAL A 45 11.65 -3.94 -4.32
N GLU A 46 11.30 -4.80 -5.29
CA GLU A 46 10.16 -5.73 -5.19
C GLU A 46 10.26 -6.64 -3.95
N GLN A 47 11.43 -7.23 -3.70
CA GLN A 47 11.66 -8.07 -2.52
C GLN A 47 11.53 -7.27 -1.21
N MET A 48 11.97 -6.01 -1.21
CA MET A 48 11.87 -5.12 -0.05
C MET A 48 10.44 -4.68 0.24
N ILE A 49 9.64 -4.41 -0.79
CA ILE A 49 8.20 -4.13 -0.66
C ILE A 49 7.49 -5.37 -0.12
N ARG A 50 7.70 -6.53 -0.76
CA ARG A 50 7.07 -7.80 -0.36
C ARG A 50 7.34 -8.16 1.09
N SER A 51 8.60 -8.04 1.52
CA SER A 51 8.96 -8.34 2.92
C SER A 51 8.30 -7.40 3.93
N ARG A 52 8.03 -6.15 3.56
CA ARG A 52 7.36 -5.19 4.44
C ARG A 52 5.84 -5.37 4.47
N LEU A 53 5.23 -5.65 3.31
CA LEU A 53 3.81 -5.97 3.22
C LEU A 53 3.47 -7.21 4.06
N ASP A 54 4.29 -8.27 3.96
CA ASP A 54 4.15 -9.48 4.76
C ASP A 54 4.20 -9.20 6.28
N ARG A 55 5.14 -8.36 6.72
CA ARG A 55 5.24 -7.92 8.13
C ARG A 55 4.05 -7.08 8.59
N ALA A 56 3.47 -6.32 7.68
CA ALA A 56 2.27 -5.52 7.93
C ALA A 56 0.97 -6.34 7.83
N GLY A 57 1.04 -7.61 7.41
CA GLY A 57 -0.14 -8.45 7.18
C GLY A 57 -0.97 -8.00 5.97
N ILE A 58 -0.36 -7.30 5.01
CA ILE A 58 -1.01 -6.81 3.80
C ILE A 58 -0.68 -7.76 2.65
N GLU A 59 -1.73 -8.32 2.03
CA GLU A 59 -1.60 -9.14 0.83
C GLU A 59 -1.88 -8.29 -0.41
N LEU A 60 -0.86 -8.06 -1.24
CA LEU A 60 -1.00 -7.49 -2.57
C LEU A 60 -0.62 -8.53 -3.63
N PRO A 61 -1.29 -8.53 -4.79
CA PRO A 61 -0.91 -9.41 -5.89
C PRO A 61 0.49 -9.05 -6.40
N ASP A 62 1.21 -10.05 -6.91
CA ASP A 62 2.58 -9.88 -7.41
C ASP A 62 2.67 -8.79 -8.50
N SER A 63 1.63 -8.63 -9.32
CA SER A 63 1.55 -7.57 -10.33
C SER A 63 1.54 -6.16 -9.71
N GLU A 64 0.80 -5.96 -8.62
CA GLU A 64 0.77 -4.66 -7.94
C GLU A 64 2.11 -4.37 -7.25
N VAL A 65 2.71 -5.38 -6.60
CA VAL A 65 4.06 -5.22 -6.01
C VAL A 65 5.08 -4.84 -7.08
N ALA A 66 5.00 -5.45 -8.26
CA ALA A 66 5.84 -5.16 -9.40
C ALA A 66 5.63 -3.72 -9.92
N ASP A 67 4.39 -3.25 -10.01
CA ASP A 67 4.06 -1.89 -10.42
C ASP A 67 4.57 -0.84 -9.40
N LEU A 68 4.41 -1.11 -8.10
CA LEU A 68 4.94 -0.26 -7.03
C LEU A 68 6.47 -0.15 -7.09
N ALA A 69 7.15 -1.25 -7.41
CA ALA A 69 8.60 -1.25 -7.56
C ALA A 69 9.07 -0.48 -8.78
N VAL A 70 8.35 -0.56 -9.90
CA VAL A 70 8.61 0.28 -11.08
C VAL A 70 8.49 1.75 -10.71
N GLN A 71 7.41 2.15 -10.03
CA GLN A 71 7.19 3.54 -9.62
C GLN A 71 8.30 4.06 -8.68
N LEU A 72 8.85 3.19 -7.84
CA LEU A 72 9.97 3.55 -6.95
C LEU A 72 11.32 3.68 -7.68
N VAL A 73 11.57 2.86 -8.70
CA VAL A 73 12.84 2.85 -9.45
C VAL A 73 12.87 3.91 -10.55
N GLU A 74 11.81 4.00 -11.34
CA GLU A 74 11.71 4.99 -12.42
C GLU A 74 11.42 6.39 -11.86
N GLY A 75 10.91 6.45 -10.63
CA GLY A 75 10.45 7.69 -10.01
C GLY A 75 9.11 8.12 -10.60
N ASP A 76 8.41 8.99 -9.86
CA ASP A 76 7.30 9.76 -10.42
C ASP A 76 7.93 10.71 -11.45
N GLU A 77 8.19 10.25 -12.69
CA GLU A 77 8.39 11.17 -13.80
C GLU A 77 7.03 11.85 -13.99
N PRO A 78 6.84 13.13 -13.59
CA PRO A 78 5.66 13.82 -14.03
C PRO A 78 5.75 13.80 -15.55
N ALA A 79 4.75 13.20 -16.21
CA ALA A 79 4.63 13.24 -17.65
C ALA A 79 4.88 14.69 -18.09
N GLN A 80 6.07 14.95 -18.64
CA GLN A 80 6.50 16.32 -18.90
C GLN A 80 5.53 16.90 -19.95
N ALA A 81 4.90 18.01 -19.55
CA ALA A 81 3.91 18.75 -20.31
C ALA A 81 4.48 19.40 -21.57
#